data_AF-A0A0Q8PAA3-F1
#
_entry.id   AF-A0A0Q8PAA3-F1
#
_cell.length_a   1.000
_cell.length_b   1.000
_cell.length_c   1.000
_cell.angle_alpha   90.00
_cell.angle_beta   90.00
_cell.angle_gamma   90.00
#
_symmetry.space_group_name_H-M   'P 1'
#
loop_
_entity.id
_entity.type
_entity.pdbx_description
1 polymer ?
#
loop_
_entity_poly.entity_id
_entity_poly.type
_entity_poly.pdbx_seq_one_letter_code
_entity_poly.pdbx_strand_id
1 'polypeptide(L)'
;MTQLKNFRTQDGETLVMCVFYLRNFTASNISQSALDFFQKQMDTVRSAGLKTIVRFAYSDNETGKDASPSLVQTHITQLTPYLTKNKDVIALVQAGFVGGWGEWAYSTSFGNSASLSSQNLADRKAVVDKLLQAVPVDRTVAQATTARTTIPRSSIRTWLPIPTMCRSAARPATTRLRVLTARQRSAKCRCSTGRT
;
A
#
# COMPACT_ATOMS: atom_id res chain seq x y z
N MET A 1 5.54 20.19 8.47
CA MET A 1 6.39 19.10 9.02
C MET A 1 6.04 18.71 10.47
N THR A 2 5.11 19.39 11.14
CA THR A 2 4.84 19.21 12.59
C THR A 2 3.99 17.98 12.91
N GLN A 3 3.02 17.62 12.05
CA GLN A 3 2.04 16.57 12.39
C GLN A 3 2.65 15.16 12.53
N LEU A 4 3.46 14.70 11.58
CA LEU A 4 4.08 13.37 11.68
C LEU A 4 5.07 13.27 12.84
N LYS A 5 5.77 14.38 13.16
CA LYS A 5 6.65 14.41 14.33
C LYS A 5 5.84 14.28 15.62
N ASN A 6 4.69 14.95 15.72
CA ASN A 6 3.80 14.82 16.87
C ASN A 6 3.26 13.40 17.03
N PHE A 7 2.92 12.70 15.94
CA PHE A 7 2.55 11.28 16.03
C PHE A 7 3.62 10.45 16.73
N ARG A 8 4.90 10.71 16.43
CA ARG A 8 6.01 10.02 17.10
C ARG A 8 6.23 10.50 18.54
N THR A 9 6.33 11.80 18.76
CA THR A 9 6.81 12.36 20.03
C THR A 9 5.72 12.55 21.08
N GLN A 10 4.46 12.68 20.67
CA GLN A 10 3.32 12.89 21.55
C GLN A 10 2.43 11.65 21.63
N ASP A 11 2.14 11.00 20.50
CA ASP A 11 1.19 9.88 20.46
C ASP A 11 1.86 8.50 20.59
N GLY A 12 3.20 8.45 20.55
CA GLY A 12 3.99 7.21 20.64
C GLY A 12 3.88 6.32 19.40
N GLU A 13 3.44 6.87 18.27
CA GLU A 13 3.34 6.13 17.00
C GLU A 13 4.71 5.95 16.36
N THR A 14 4.95 4.77 15.81
CA THR A 14 6.22 4.44 15.14
C THR A 14 6.01 3.99 13.69
N LEU A 15 4.76 3.71 13.32
CA LEU A 15 4.37 3.19 12.02
C LEU A 15 3.12 3.92 11.51
N VAL A 16 3.18 4.41 10.27
CA VAL A 16 2.04 4.98 9.57
C VAL A 16 1.73 4.18 8.32
N MET A 17 0.50 4.19 7.85
CA MET A 17 0.13 3.64 6.55
C MET A 17 -0.08 4.79 5.59
N CYS A 18 0.60 4.78 4.44
CA CYS A 18 0.44 5.77 3.39
C CYS A 18 -0.22 5.13 2.17
N VAL A 19 -1.45 5.55 1.90
CA VAL A 19 -2.17 5.17 0.66
C VAL A 19 -1.89 6.21 -0.42
N PHE A 20 -1.27 5.77 -1.51
CA PHE A 20 -1.01 6.54 -2.72
C PHE A 20 -2.06 6.22 -3.77
N TYR A 21 -2.96 7.18 -3.98
CA TYR A 21 -4.03 7.01 -4.94
C TYR A 21 -3.60 7.40 -6.35
N LEU A 22 -3.67 6.46 -7.28
CA LEU A 22 -3.32 6.59 -8.68
C LEU A 22 -4.55 6.86 -9.59
N ARG A 23 -5.59 7.51 -9.04
CA ARG A 23 -6.89 7.77 -9.72
C ARG A 23 -6.75 8.32 -11.14
N ASN A 24 -5.77 9.20 -11.36
CA ASN A 24 -5.56 9.90 -12.63
C ASN A 24 -4.72 9.10 -13.65
N PHE A 25 -4.27 7.89 -13.29
CA PHE A 25 -3.35 7.07 -14.08
C PHE A 25 -4.00 5.76 -14.53
N THR A 26 -5.33 5.64 -14.50
CA THR A 26 -6.01 4.40 -14.92
C THR A 26 -5.89 4.11 -16.42
N ALA A 27 -5.51 5.12 -17.22
CA ALA A 27 -5.34 5.02 -18.67
C ALA A 27 -4.01 5.66 -19.16
N SER A 28 -3.07 5.93 -18.26
CA SER A 28 -1.78 6.56 -18.58
C SER A 28 -0.72 6.14 -17.58
N ASN A 29 0.55 6.25 -17.97
CA ASN A 29 1.66 6.01 -17.06
C ASN A 29 1.66 7.01 -15.89
N ILE A 30 2.23 6.61 -14.76
CA ILE A 30 2.43 7.53 -13.62
C ILE A 30 3.36 8.66 -14.08
N SER A 31 2.93 9.91 -13.89
CA SER A 31 3.74 11.08 -14.26
C SER A 31 4.98 11.19 -13.38
N GLN A 32 6.05 11.80 -13.89
CA GLN A 32 7.25 12.06 -13.10
C GLN A 32 6.93 12.87 -11.83
N SER A 33 6.06 13.88 -11.95
CA SER A 33 5.60 14.69 -10.80
C SER A 33 4.91 13.87 -9.71
N ALA A 34 4.19 12.80 -10.07
CA ALA A 34 3.56 11.90 -9.11
C ALA A 34 4.58 10.99 -8.41
N LEU A 35 5.60 10.52 -9.15
CA LEU A 35 6.72 9.76 -8.60
C LEU A 35 7.58 10.61 -7.66
N ASP A 36 7.86 11.87 -8.03
CA ASP A 36 8.59 12.82 -7.18
C ASP A 36 7.80 13.13 -5.91
N PHE A 37 6.48 13.21 -6.00
CA PHE A 37 5.62 13.35 -4.84
C PHE A 37 5.70 12.11 -3.92
N PHE A 38 5.71 10.90 -4.47
CA PHE A 38 5.95 9.68 -3.69
C PHE A 38 7.28 9.73 -2.94
N GLN A 39 8.37 10.13 -3.62
CA GLN A 39 9.68 10.29 -2.99
C GLN A 39 9.64 11.30 -1.83
N LYS A 40 9.05 12.48 -2.06
CA LYS A 40 8.95 13.53 -1.03
C LYS A 40 8.20 13.06 0.21
N GLN A 41 7.18 12.23 0.03
CA GLN A 41 6.44 11.65 1.16
C GLN A 41 7.30 10.67 1.95
N MET A 42 8.10 9.82 1.29
CA MET A 42 9.04 8.93 1.97
C MET A 42 10.11 9.70 2.76
N ASP A 43 10.63 10.79 2.18
CA ASP A 43 11.56 11.68 2.88
C ASP A 43 10.93 12.37 4.10
N THR A 44 9.65 12.73 3.98
CA THR A 44 8.88 13.33 5.07
C THR A 44 8.66 12.33 6.22
N VAL A 45 8.34 11.07 5.92
CA VAL A 45 8.23 10.01 6.92
C VAL A 45 9.59 9.75 7.58
N ARG A 46 10.67 9.70 6.78
CA ARG A 46 12.04 9.48 7.27
C ARG A 46 12.47 10.59 8.23
N SER A 47 12.26 11.86 7.86
CA SER A 47 12.60 13.01 8.71
C SER A 47 11.74 13.15 9.97
N ALA A 48 10.55 12.55 9.99
CA ALA A 48 9.73 12.41 11.20
C ALA A 48 10.18 11.23 12.08
N GLY A 49 11.09 10.38 11.58
CA GLY A 49 11.57 9.20 12.28
C GLY A 49 10.53 8.08 12.37
N LEU A 50 9.58 8.03 11.44
CA LEU A 50 8.57 6.96 11.38
C LEU A 50 9.00 5.89 10.36
N LYS A 51 8.38 4.71 10.42
CA LYS A 51 8.32 3.77 9.30
C LYS A 51 6.97 3.86 8.61
N THR A 52 6.85 3.33 7.40
CA THR A 52 5.58 3.35 6.66
C THR A 52 5.17 2.01 6.04
N ILE A 53 3.87 1.72 6.05
CA ILE A 53 3.22 0.74 5.18
C ILE A 53 2.77 1.48 3.92
N VAL A 54 3.25 1.08 2.75
CA VAL A 54 2.86 1.71 1.48
C VAL A 54 1.76 0.89 0.81
N ARG A 55 0.67 1.53 0.41
CA ARG A 55 -0.35 0.94 -0.47
C ARG A 55 -0.54 1.85 -1.67
N PHE A 56 -0.44 1.31 -2.88
CA PHE A 56 -0.91 1.99 -4.09
C PHE A 56 -2.31 1.51 -4.40
N ALA A 57 -3.23 2.40 -4.73
CA ALA A 57 -4.62 2.05 -5.06
C ALA A 57 -5.17 2.98 -6.14
N TYR A 58 -6.08 2.50 -6.99
CA TYR A 58 -6.70 3.36 -8.01
C TYR A 58 -7.95 4.07 -7.51
N SER A 59 -8.60 3.55 -6.48
CA SER A 59 -9.87 4.06 -5.97
C SER A 59 -9.89 4.12 -4.45
N ASP A 60 -10.60 5.12 -3.90
CA ASP A 60 -10.99 5.23 -2.49
C ASP A 60 -12.48 4.97 -2.25
N ASN A 61 -13.11 4.23 -3.16
CA ASN A 61 -14.50 3.79 -3.07
C ASN A 61 -14.70 2.46 -3.84
N GLU A 62 -15.89 1.88 -3.73
CA GLU A 62 -16.26 0.62 -4.40
C GLU A 62 -16.43 0.78 -5.92
N THR A 63 -16.77 1.96 -6.42
CA THR A 63 -17.18 2.16 -7.83
C THR A 63 -16.06 2.68 -8.74
N GLY A 64 -14.87 2.89 -8.20
CA GLY A 64 -13.73 3.40 -8.97
C GLY A 64 -13.16 2.36 -9.93
N LYS A 65 -12.49 2.85 -10.98
CA LYS A 65 -11.88 2.02 -12.01
C LYS A 65 -10.42 1.72 -11.68
N ASP A 66 -10.01 0.50 -11.93
CA ASP A 66 -8.60 0.09 -11.88
C ASP A 66 -7.98 0.23 -13.28
N ALA A 67 -6.66 0.37 -13.35
CA ALA A 67 -5.94 0.25 -14.61
C ALA A 67 -6.07 -1.16 -15.23
N SER A 68 -5.77 -1.30 -16.53
CA SER A 68 -5.67 -2.62 -17.16
C SER A 68 -4.51 -3.44 -16.57
N PRO A 69 -4.53 -4.79 -16.67
CA PRO A 69 -3.45 -5.62 -16.18
C PRO A 69 -2.07 -5.22 -16.71
N SER A 70 -1.96 -4.92 -18.02
CA SER A 70 -0.70 -4.47 -18.62
C SER A 70 -0.20 -3.14 -18.05
N LEU A 71 -1.10 -2.18 -17.84
CA LEU A 71 -0.73 -0.87 -17.31
C LEU A 71 -0.34 -0.94 -15.82
N VAL A 72 -0.97 -1.82 -15.04
CA VAL A 72 -0.53 -2.11 -13.66
C VAL A 72 0.93 -2.59 -13.63
N GLN A 73 1.31 -3.48 -14.56
CA GLN A 73 2.71 -3.94 -14.64
C GLN A 73 3.69 -2.81 -14.98
N THR A 74 3.29 -1.89 -15.86
CA THR A 74 4.05 -0.68 -16.16
C THR A 74 4.23 0.19 -14.91
N HIS A 75 3.16 0.42 -14.14
CA HIS A 75 3.23 1.22 -12.92
C HIS A 75 4.14 0.63 -11.86
N ILE A 76 4.05 -0.68 -11.62
CA ILE A 76 4.94 -1.35 -10.66
C ILE A 76 6.40 -1.20 -11.11
N THR A 77 6.67 -1.27 -12.41
CA THR A 77 8.01 -1.02 -12.98
C THR A 77 8.45 0.42 -12.71
N GLN A 78 7.60 1.43 -12.94
CA GLN A 78 7.92 2.84 -12.64
C GLN A 78 8.21 3.10 -11.16
N LEU A 79 7.58 2.34 -10.25
CA LEU A 79 7.72 2.49 -8.79
C LEU A 79 8.92 1.74 -8.22
N THR A 80 9.45 0.73 -8.93
CA THR A 80 10.59 -0.10 -8.50
C THR A 80 11.79 0.68 -7.97
N PRO A 81 12.34 1.70 -8.68
CA PRO A 81 13.50 2.44 -8.18
C PRO A 81 13.20 3.19 -6.87
N TYR A 82 11.97 3.66 -6.68
CA TYR A 82 11.56 4.37 -5.48
C TYR A 82 11.31 3.43 -4.30
N LEU A 83 10.77 2.23 -4.55
CA LEU A 83 10.62 1.20 -3.51
C LEU A 83 12.00 0.73 -3.02
N THR A 84 12.94 0.54 -3.93
CA THR A 84 14.32 0.15 -3.60
C THR A 84 15.05 1.24 -2.81
N LYS A 85 15.01 2.49 -3.30
CA LYS A 85 15.67 3.64 -2.66
C LYS A 85 15.17 3.90 -1.24
N ASN A 86 13.88 3.67 -0.98
CA ASN A 86 13.24 3.97 0.30
C ASN A 86 12.99 2.73 1.17
N LYS A 87 13.68 1.61 0.88
CA LYS A 87 13.52 0.37 1.65
C LYS A 87 13.80 0.57 3.13
N ASP A 88 14.69 1.49 3.48
CA ASP A 88 15.01 1.81 4.87
C ASP A 88 13.79 2.28 5.67
N VAL A 89 12.88 3.04 5.06
CA VAL A 89 11.70 3.62 5.73
C VAL A 89 10.42 2.80 5.52
N ILE A 90 10.34 2.00 4.46
CA ILE A 90 9.18 1.15 4.16
C ILE A 90 9.23 -0.12 5.01
N ALA A 91 8.26 -0.30 5.91
CA ALA A 91 8.13 -1.53 6.71
C ALA A 91 7.46 -2.65 5.91
N LEU A 92 6.48 -2.31 5.06
CA LEU A 92 5.64 -3.26 4.35
C LEU A 92 5.09 -2.60 3.07
N VAL A 93 5.00 -3.36 1.97
CA VAL A 93 4.22 -2.97 0.79
C VAL A 93 2.92 -3.77 0.75
N GLN A 94 1.79 -3.09 0.71
CA GLN A 94 0.49 -3.70 0.48
C GLN A 94 0.18 -3.70 -1.02
N ALA A 95 -0.10 -4.89 -1.56
CA ALA A 95 -0.40 -5.09 -2.96
C ALA A 95 -1.79 -4.54 -3.31
N GLY A 96 -1.94 -3.22 -3.47
CA GLY A 96 -3.25 -2.56 -3.60
C GLY A 96 -3.71 -2.22 -5.03
N PHE A 97 -3.01 -2.64 -6.08
CA PHE A 97 -3.32 -2.25 -7.46
C PHE A 97 -4.64 -2.82 -8.02
N VAL A 98 -5.38 -3.58 -7.22
CA VAL A 98 -6.59 -4.28 -7.64
C VAL A 98 -7.75 -3.90 -6.72
N GLY A 99 -8.83 -3.40 -7.32
CA GLY A 99 -10.11 -3.17 -6.68
C GLY A 99 -10.23 -1.87 -5.87
N GLY A 100 -11.45 -1.67 -5.34
CA GLY A 100 -11.76 -0.59 -4.42
C GLY A 100 -10.82 -0.59 -3.20
N TRP A 101 -10.28 0.59 -2.86
CA TRP A 101 -9.27 0.79 -1.79
C TRP A 101 -8.00 -0.06 -1.90
N GLY A 102 -7.82 -0.76 -3.02
CA GLY A 102 -6.77 -1.75 -3.21
C GLY A 102 -6.98 -3.04 -2.41
N GLU A 103 -8.22 -3.48 -2.26
CA GLU A 103 -8.60 -4.63 -1.42
C GLU A 103 -9.13 -5.82 -2.23
N TRP A 104 -8.79 -5.88 -3.53
CA TRP A 104 -9.00 -7.03 -4.42
C TRP A 104 -10.47 -7.40 -4.67
N ALA A 105 -11.38 -6.49 -4.35
CA ALA A 105 -12.81 -6.55 -4.61
C ALA A 105 -13.27 -5.33 -5.41
N TYR A 106 -14.41 -5.44 -6.08
CA TYR A 106 -14.98 -4.36 -6.90
C TYR A 106 -14.05 -3.89 -8.04
N SER A 107 -13.32 -4.81 -8.64
CA SER A 107 -12.42 -4.51 -9.75
C SER A 107 -13.17 -4.49 -11.08
N THR A 108 -12.85 -3.49 -11.90
CA THR A 108 -13.32 -3.42 -13.30
C THR A 108 -12.42 -4.17 -14.28
N SER A 109 -11.18 -4.49 -13.89
CA SER A 109 -10.13 -5.00 -14.79
C SER A 109 -9.62 -6.39 -14.41
N PHE A 110 -9.86 -6.84 -13.18
CA PHE A 110 -9.34 -8.10 -12.62
C PHE A 110 -10.44 -9.05 -12.15
N GLY A 111 -11.67 -8.86 -12.61
CA GLY A 111 -12.84 -9.63 -12.20
C GLY A 111 -13.24 -9.38 -10.74
N ASN A 112 -14.45 -9.82 -10.38
CA ASN A 112 -15.00 -9.65 -9.04
C ASN A 112 -15.07 -10.98 -8.29
N SER A 113 -14.97 -10.91 -6.96
CA SER A 113 -14.82 -12.07 -6.06
C SER A 113 -15.92 -13.12 -6.17
N ALA A 114 -17.09 -12.79 -6.73
CA ALA A 114 -18.18 -13.74 -6.95
C ALA A 114 -17.94 -14.69 -8.14
N SER A 115 -17.09 -14.34 -9.11
CA SER A 115 -16.75 -15.21 -10.24
C SER A 115 -15.48 -14.70 -10.95
N LEU A 116 -14.34 -15.37 -10.71
CA LEU A 116 -13.07 -15.07 -11.35
C LEU A 116 -12.79 -16.09 -12.45
N SER A 117 -12.54 -15.62 -13.66
CA SER A 117 -12.05 -16.49 -14.75
C SER A 117 -10.59 -16.90 -14.52
N SER A 118 -10.12 -17.92 -15.23
CA SER A 118 -8.71 -18.32 -15.23
C SER A 118 -7.78 -17.17 -15.62
N GLN A 119 -8.19 -16.33 -16.58
CA GLN A 119 -7.43 -15.14 -16.96
C GLN A 119 -7.37 -14.13 -15.80
N ASN A 120 -8.48 -13.88 -15.11
CA ASN A 120 -8.47 -12.97 -13.96
C ASN A 120 -7.55 -13.46 -12.83
N LEU A 121 -7.51 -14.77 -12.59
CA LEU A 121 -6.57 -15.37 -11.63
C LEU A 121 -5.11 -15.19 -12.07
N ALA A 122 -4.83 -15.39 -13.36
CA ALA A 122 -3.50 -15.17 -13.92
C ALA A 122 -3.05 -13.71 -13.80
N ASP A 123 -3.91 -12.76 -14.15
CA ASP A 123 -3.62 -11.33 -14.07
C ASP A 123 -3.39 -10.88 -12.61
N ARG A 124 -4.24 -11.36 -11.69
CA ARG A 124 -4.10 -11.14 -10.25
C ARG A 124 -2.77 -11.67 -9.72
N LYS A 125 -2.40 -12.89 -10.11
CA LYS A 125 -1.10 -13.48 -9.74
C LYS A 125 0.06 -12.65 -10.31
N ALA A 126 -0.04 -12.22 -11.56
CA ALA A 126 1.01 -11.46 -12.22
C ALA A 126 1.30 -10.12 -11.51
N VAL A 127 0.29 -9.47 -10.91
CA VAL A 127 0.47 -8.27 -10.08
C VAL A 127 1.29 -8.58 -8.83
N VAL A 128 0.98 -9.67 -8.13
CA VAL A 128 1.74 -10.10 -6.94
C VAL A 128 3.17 -10.48 -7.32
N ASP A 129 3.36 -11.28 -8.37
CA ASP A 129 4.68 -11.70 -8.83
C ASP A 129 5.56 -10.49 -9.18
N LYS A 130 5.00 -9.50 -9.88
CA LYS A 130 5.74 -8.28 -10.23
C LYS A 130 6.10 -7.45 -9.00
N LEU A 131 5.21 -7.38 -8.01
CA LEU A 131 5.53 -6.73 -6.73
C LEU A 131 6.65 -7.44 -5.97
N LEU A 132 6.65 -8.77 -5.95
CA LEU A 132 7.72 -9.55 -5.33
C LEU A 132 9.08 -9.35 -6.05
N GLN A 133 9.07 -9.08 -7.35
CA GLN A 133 10.28 -8.70 -8.09
C GLN A 133 10.71 -7.25 -7.84
N ALA A 134 9.75 -6.33 -7.69
CA ALA A 134 10.00 -4.90 -7.55
C ALA A 134 10.37 -4.46 -6.13
N VAL A 135 9.87 -5.17 -5.12
CA VAL A 135 10.13 -4.90 -3.71
C VAL A 135 11.43 -5.61 -3.30
N PRO A 136 12.37 -4.93 -2.63
CA PRO A 136 13.59 -5.56 -2.16
C PRO A 136 13.32 -6.83 -1.33
N VAL A 137 14.14 -7.87 -1.52
CA VAL A 137 13.95 -9.19 -0.89
C VAL A 137 13.94 -9.18 0.63
N ASP A 138 14.50 -8.13 1.25
CA ASP A 138 14.49 -7.89 2.71
C ASP A 138 13.22 -7.16 3.20
N ARG A 139 12.19 -7.05 2.35
CA ARG A 139 10.92 -6.39 2.65
C ARG A 139 9.72 -7.26 2.33
N THR A 140 8.68 -7.12 3.15
CA THR A 140 7.47 -7.92 3.05
C THR A 140 6.49 -7.30 2.04
N VAL A 141 5.82 -8.16 1.28
CA VAL A 141 4.64 -7.84 0.48
C VAL A 141 3.43 -8.52 1.13
N ALA A 142 2.36 -7.78 1.38
CA ALA A 142 1.11 -8.33 1.92
C ALA A 142 -0.08 -7.97 1.02
N GLN A 143 -1.01 -8.91 0.86
CA GLN A 143 -2.26 -8.64 0.19
C GLN A 143 -3.29 -8.11 1.21
N ALA A 144 -3.89 -6.96 0.92
CA ALA A 144 -5.07 -6.50 1.65
C ALA A 144 -6.30 -7.19 1.06
N THR A 145 -7.18 -7.75 1.89
CA THR A 145 -8.42 -8.37 1.43
C THR A 145 -9.59 -7.69 2.12
N THR A 146 -10.69 -7.49 1.39
CA THR A 146 -11.96 -7.16 2.05
C THR A 146 -12.34 -8.34 2.95
N ALA A 147 -12.87 -8.08 4.15
CA ALA A 147 -13.20 -9.11 5.15
C ALA A 147 -14.35 -10.08 4.75
N ARG A 148 -14.67 -10.18 3.46
CA ARG A 148 -15.67 -11.08 2.89
C ARG A 148 -15.03 -11.97 1.83
N THR A 149 -14.08 -12.79 2.24
CA THR A 149 -13.69 -13.97 1.47
C THR A 149 -13.72 -15.14 2.42
N THR A 150 -14.72 -16.00 2.27
CA THR A 150 -14.69 -17.36 2.82
C THR A 150 -13.54 -18.06 2.11
N ILE A 151 -12.33 -17.97 2.64
CA ILE A 151 -11.21 -18.76 2.13
C ILE A 151 -11.49 -20.20 2.54
N PRO A 152 -11.70 -21.15 1.60
CA PRO A 152 -11.81 -22.55 1.97
C PRO A 152 -10.52 -22.97 2.67
N ARG A 153 -10.67 -23.54 3.87
CA ARG A 153 -9.58 -23.99 4.76
C ARG A 153 -8.56 -24.93 4.09
N SER A 154 -8.86 -25.48 2.91
CA SER A 154 -8.01 -26.42 2.18
C SER A 154 -6.78 -25.79 1.51
N SER A 155 -6.69 -24.47 1.38
CA SER A 155 -5.57 -23.80 0.68
C SER A 155 -4.47 -23.27 1.59
N ILE A 156 -4.62 -23.38 2.92
CA ILE A 156 -3.55 -23.06 3.88
C ILE A 156 -2.71 -24.33 4.07
N ARG A 157 -1.60 -24.43 3.33
CA ARG A 157 -0.55 -25.40 3.64
C ARG A 157 0.07 -25.00 4.97
N THR A 158 -0.31 -25.69 6.04
CA THR A 158 0.29 -25.55 7.38
C THR A 158 1.76 -25.93 7.30
N TRP A 159 2.64 -24.93 7.25
CA TRP A 159 4.05 -25.13 7.56
C TRP A 159 4.21 -25.17 9.09
N LEU A 160 4.45 -26.40 9.55
CA LEU A 160 5.05 -26.83 10.83
C LEU A 160 4.21 -26.73 12.12
N PRO A 161 4.23 -27.78 12.97
CA PRO A 161 3.62 -27.75 14.30
C PRO A 161 4.47 -26.89 15.25
N ILE A 162 3.84 -25.93 15.92
CA ILE A 162 4.44 -25.17 17.00
C ILE A 162 4.51 -26.09 18.23
N PRO A 163 5.70 -26.46 18.76
CA PRO A 163 5.78 -27.11 20.05
C PRO A 163 5.43 -26.08 21.12
N THR A 164 4.52 -26.46 22.00
CA THR A 164 4.12 -25.71 23.18
C THR A 164 5.32 -25.54 24.11
N MET A 165 5.92 -24.35 24.19
CA MET A 165 6.80 -24.02 25.32
C MET A 165 7.00 -22.51 25.52
N CYS A 166 6.97 -22.13 26.79
CA CYS A 166 7.34 -20.85 27.40
C CYS A 166 6.37 -19.65 27.29
N ARG A 167 5.53 -19.57 28.33
CA ARG A 167 4.87 -18.38 28.84
C ARG A 167 5.92 -17.43 29.45
N SER A 168 5.66 -16.12 29.33
CA SER A 168 6.44 -14.97 29.82
C SER A 168 7.45 -14.38 28.83
N ALA A 169 6.95 -13.51 27.95
CA ALA A 169 7.74 -12.42 27.40
C ALA A 169 6.97 -11.12 27.69
N ALA A 170 7.67 -10.11 28.18
CA ALA A 170 7.14 -8.76 28.40
C ALA A 170 6.36 -8.30 27.17
N ARG A 171 5.21 -7.63 27.38
CA ARG A 171 4.40 -7.08 26.29
C ARG A 171 5.30 -6.16 25.44
N PRO A 172 5.58 -6.49 24.16
CA PRO A 172 6.29 -5.56 23.30
C PRO A 172 5.46 -4.28 23.19
N ALA A 173 6.13 -3.13 23.16
CA ALA A 173 5.50 -1.83 22.98
C ALA A 173 4.49 -1.92 21.82
N THR A 174 3.21 -1.72 22.12
CA THR A 174 2.14 -1.84 21.12
C THR A 174 2.38 -0.80 20.03
N THR A 175 2.87 -1.24 18.86
CA THR A 175 2.99 -0.36 17.69
C THR A 175 1.61 0.12 17.29
N ARG A 176 1.30 1.39 17.58
CA ARG A 176 0.09 2.04 17.07
C ARG A 176 0.30 2.36 15.59
N LEU A 177 -0.62 1.87 14.75
CA LEU A 177 -0.67 2.14 13.31
C LEU A 177 -1.68 3.26 13.03
N ARG A 178 -1.26 4.31 12.33
CA ARG A 178 -2.16 5.36 11.85
C ARG A 178 -2.25 5.38 10.32
N VAL A 179 -3.47 5.42 9.78
CA VAL A 179 -3.71 5.47 8.34
C VAL A 179 -3.74 6.91 7.84
N LEU A 180 -2.95 7.18 6.80
CA LEU A 180 -2.83 8.47 6.12
C LEU A 180 -3.12 8.29 4.63
N THR A 181 -4.05 9.09 4.12
CA THR A 181 -4.35 9.13 2.68
C THR A 181 -3.60 10.29 2.03
N ALA A 182 -2.73 9.99 1.07
CA ALA A 182 -2.10 11.03 0.26
C ALA A 182 -3.04 11.39 -0.89
N ARG A 183 -3.74 12.53 -0.79
CA ARG A 183 -4.48 13.09 -1.93
C ARG A 183 -3.51 13.93 -2.77
N GLN A 184 -3.32 13.54 -4.03
CA GLN A 184 -2.78 14.45 -5.05
C GLN A 184 -3.81 15.55 -5.26
N ARG A 185 -3.69 16.65 -4.51
CA ARG A 185 -4.42 17.87 -4.84
C ARG A 185 -3.64 18.52 -5.99
N SER A 186 -4.27 18.61 -7.16
CA SER A 186 -3.79 19.44 -8.27
C SER A 186 -3.38 20.80 -7.72
N ALA A 187 -2.20 21.26 -8.10
CA ALA A 187 -1.60 22.48 -7.62
C ALA A 187 -2.54 23.69 -7.80
N LYS A 188 -3.18 24.10 -6.71
CA LYS A 188 -3.51 25.50 -6.44
C LYS A 188 -3.04 25.77 -5.01
N CYS A 189 -1.85 26.33 -4.91
CA CYS A 189 -1.41 27.05 -3.72
C CYS A 189 -2.51 28.06 -3.34
N ARG A 190 -2.98 27.97 -2.11
CA ARG A 190 -3.57 29.13 -1.44
C ARG A 190 -3.02 29.15 -0.02
N CYS A 191 -1.99 29.97 0.17
CA CYS A 191 -1.80 30.64 1.45
C CYS A 191 -3.05 31.50 1.66
N SER A 192 -3.76 31.28 2.75
CA SER A 192 -4.55 32.34 3.36
C SER A 192 -4.00 32.56 4.75
N THR A 193 -3.26 33.65 4.83
CA THR A 193 -2.90 34.43 6.01
C THR A 193 -4.00 34.45 7.07
N GLY A 194 -3.59 34.29 8.33
CA GLY A 194 -4.43 34.68 9.46
C GLY A 194 -4.68 36.19 9.49
N ARG A 195 -5.85 36.54 10.02
CA ARG A 195 -6.32 37.81 10.62
C ARG A 195 -7.83 37.62 10.79
N THR A 196 -8.48 37.94 11.90
CA THR A 196 -8.16 38.65 13.15
C THR A 196 -9.06 38.04 14.22
#